data_AF-G7WA76-F1
#
_entry.id   AF-G7WA76-F1
#
_cell.length_a   1.000
_cell.length_b   1.000
_cell.length_c   1.000
_cell.angle_alpha   90.00
_cell.angle_beta   90.00
_cell.angle_gamma   90.00
#
_symmetry.space_group_name_H-M   'P 1'
#
loop_
_entity.id
_entity.type
_entity.pdbx_description
1 polymer ?
#
loop_
_entity_poly.entity_id
_entity_poly.type
_entity_poly.pdbx_seq_one_letter_code
_entity_poly.pdbx_strand_id
1 'polypeptide(L)' 'MPMINFDGPVLTMDQKRSLIHGMSQAASQALGIPMAAFTVTLDEHEYSNMGIGGEVLTEIAYWEKYKEIKD' A
#
# COMPACT_ATOMS: atom_id res chain seq x y z
N MET A 1 -0.63 14.57 -15.75
CA MET A 1 -1.46 13.88 -14.75
C MET A 1 -0.59 12.85 -14.05
N PRO A 2 0.11 13.20 -12.96
CA PRO A 2 0.91 12.23 -12.21
C PRO A 2 0.02 11.18 -11.54
N MET A 3 0.48 9.93 -11.55
CA MET A 3 -0.21 8.78 -10.97
C MET A 3 0.53 8.29 -9.72
N ILE A 4 -0.23 7.95 -8.69
CA ILE A 4 0.27 7.26 -7.49
C ILE A 4 -0.55 5.99 -7.33
N ASN A 5 0.11 4.84 -7.32
CA ASN A 5 -0.56 3.54 -7.22
C ASN A 5 -0.19 2.91 -5.89
N PHE A 6 -1.20 2.39 -5.19
CA PHE A 6 -1.06 1.55 -4.02
C PHE A 6 -1.57 0.16 -4.37
N ASP A 7 -0.74 -0.84 -4.13
CA ASP A 7 -1.07 -2.26 -4.26
C ASP A 7 -0.94 -2.88 -2.86
N GLY A 8 -2.02 -3.47 -2.35
CA GLY A 8 -2.01 -3.94 -0.97
C GLY A 8 -3.30 -4.61 -0.51
N PRO A 9 -3.44 -4.83 0.81
CA PRO A 9 -4.60 -5.51 1.36
C PRO A 9 -5.87 -4.66 1.26
N VAL A 10 -7.02 -5.32 1.38
CA VAL A 10 -8.31 -4.65 1.53
C VAL A 10 -8.30 -3.67 2.71
N LEU A 11 -8.74 -2.44 2.46
CA LEU A 11 -8.75 -1.33 3.40
C LEU A 11 -10.17 -0.93 3.80
N THR A 12 -10.31 -0.36 5.00
CA THR A 12 -11.54 0.34 5.39
C THR A 12 -11.68 1.65 4.62
N MET A 13 -12.91 2.17 4.49
CA MET A 13 -13.14 3.46 3.80
C MET A 13 -12.37 4.62 4.45
N ASP A 14 -12.18 4.62 5.77
CA ASP A 14 -11.42 5.66 6.45
C ASP A 14 -9.92 5.58 6.14
N GLN A 15 -9.37 4.37 6.06
CA GLN A 15 -8.00 4.15 5.59
C GLN A 15 -7.83 4.63 4.15
N LYS A 16 -8.76 4.28 3.24
CA LYS A 16 -8.72 4.75 1.84
C LYS A 16 -8.70 6.27 1.75
N ARG A 17 -9.59 6.95 2.49
CA ARG A 17 -9.64 8.43 2.53
C ARG A 17 -8.33 9.03 3.02
N SER A 18 -7.83 8.53 4.14
CA SER A 18 -6.58 9.01 4.75
C SER A 18 -5.39 8.80 3.80
N LEU A 19 -5.31 7.62 3.19
CA LEU A 19 -4.22 7.23 2.31
C LEU A 19 -4.21 8.06 1.01
N ILE A 20 -5.36 8.21 0.34
CA ILE A 20 -5.48 9.02 -0.88
C ILE A 20 -5.11 10.48 -0.59
N HIS A 21 -5.60 11.04 0.52
CA HIS A 21 -5.31 12.42 0.90
C HIS A 21 -3.82 12.61 1.22
N GLY A 22 -3.24 11.74 2.05
CA GLY A 22 -1.85 11.82 2.47
C GLY A 22 -0.87 11.69 1.30
N MET A 23 -1.09 10.73 0.40
CA MET A 23 -0.25 10.57 -0.80
C MET A 23 -0.32 11.79 -1.71
N SER A 24 -1.52 12.32 -1.96
CA SER A 24 -1.71 13.51 -2.78
C SER A 24 -1.05 14.74 -2.16
N GLN A 25 -1.14 14.89 -0.83
CA GLN A 25 -0.57 16.02 -0.10
C GLN A 25 0.95 16.00 -0.14
N ALA A 26 1.57 14.85 0.15
CA ALA A 26 3.02 14.68 0.11
C ALA A 26 3.58 14.95 -1.29
N ALA A 27 2.94 14.42 -2.34
CA ALA A 27 3.36 14.64 -3.71
C ALA A 27 3.20 16.11 -4.16
N SER A 28 2.11 16.75 -3.76
CA SER A 28 1.89 18.19 -4.00
C SER A 28 2.96 19.05 -3.35
N GLN A 29 3.30 18.78 -2.09
CA GLN A 29 4.37 19.49 -1.37
C GLN A 29 5.75 19.29 -2.02
N ALA A 30 6.07 18.07 -2.44
CA ALA A 30 7.37 17.75 -3.04
C ALA A 30 7.56 18.37 -4.44
N LEU A 31 6.49 18.48 -5.23
CA LEU A 31 6.57 18.90 -6.64
C LEU A 31 6.08 20.34 -6.88
N GLY A 32 5.49 21.00 -5.88
CA GLY A 32 5.00 22.38 -6.01
C GLY A 32 3.81 22.56 -6.94
N ILE A 33 3.04 21.50 -7.21
CA ILE A 33 1.83 21.54 -8.06
C ILE A 33 0.57 21.20 -7.25
N PRO A 34 -0.63 21.64 -7.67
CA PRO A 34 -1.86 21.44 -6.90
C PRO A 34 -2.21 19.97 -6.67
N MET A 35 -2.81 19.65 -5.52
CA MET A 35 -3.30 18.29 -5.21
C MET A 35 -4.23 17.72 -6.29
N ALA A 36 -5.04 18.57 -6.92
CA ALA A 36 -5.97 18.17 -7.99
C ALA A 36 -5.25 17.68 -9.29
N ALA A 37 -3.93 17.87 -9.40
CA ALA A 37 -3.16 17.36 -10.54
C ALA A 37 -2.90 15.85 -10.44
N PHE A 38 -2.98 15.27 -9.24
CA PHE A 38 -2.63 13.88 -8.94
C PHE A 38 -3.85 12.96 -9.01
N THR A 39 -3.63 11.74 -9.46
CA THR A 39 -4.61 10.66 -9.38
C THR A 39 -4.01 9.53 -8.56
N VAL A 40 -4.75 9.08 -7.54
CA VAL A 40 -4.37 7.96 -6.68
C VAL A 40 -5.26 6.77 -7.01
N THR A 41 -4.65 5.61 -7.27
CA THR A 41 -5.36 4.34 -7.45
C THR A 41 -4.98 3.38 -6.33
N LEU A 42 -5.97 2.65 -5.83
CA LEU A 42 -5.79 1.60 -4.83
C LEU A 42 -6.21 0.29 -5.48
N ASP A 43 -5.26 -0.62 -5.66
CA ASP A 43 -5.49 -2.01 -6.06
C ASP A 43 -5.47 -2.86 -4.78
N GLU A 44 -6.60 -3.46 -4.47
CA GLU A 44 -6.83 -4.15 -3.21
C GLU A 44 -6.96 -5.65 -3.43
N HIS A 45 -6.21 -6.41 -2.64
CA HIS A 45 -6.19 -7.86 -2.70
C HIS A 45 -6.52 -8.46 -1.34
N GLU A 46 -7.31 -9.53 -1.34
CA GLU A 46 -7.46 -10.37 -0.16
C GLU A 46 -6.11 -11.00 0.20
N TYR A 47 -5.84 -11.17 1.50
CA TYR A 47 -4.58 -11.77 1.95
C TYR A 47 -4.36 -13.19 1.40
N SER A 48 -5.44 -13.93 1.12
CA SER A 48 -5.37 -15.26 0.52
C SER A 48 -4.87 -15.26 -0.93
N ASN A 49 -4.87 -14.10 -1.61
CA ASN A 49 -4.37 -13.93 -2.97
C ASN A 49 -2.93 -13.42 -3.02
N MET A 50 -2.31 -13.20 -1.85
CA MET A 50 -0.97 -12.64 -1.73
C MET A 50 -0.03 -13.65 -1.09
N GLY A 51 1.23 -13.64 -1.48
CA GLY A 51 2.25 -14.50 -0.89
C GLY A 51 3.62 -13.84 -0.82
N ILE A 52 4.42 -14.23 0.17
CA ILE A 52 5.80 -13.78 0.35
C ILE A 52 6.67 -15.01 0.57
N GLY A 53 7.78 -15.11 -0.17
CA GLY A 53 8.71 -16.23 -0.02
C GLY A 53 8.13 -17.60 -0.39
N GLY A 54 7.08 -17.64 -1.22
CA GLY A 54 6.40 -18.88 -1.64
C GLY A 54 5.24 -19.32 -0.74
N GLU A 55 4.94 -18.57 0.32
CA GLU A 55 3.90 -18.88 1.30
C GLU A 55 2.75 -17.85 1.20
N VAL A 56 1.49 -18.31 1.32
CA VAL A 56 0.31 -17.43 1.27
C VAL A 56 0.23 -16.59 2.56
N LEU A 57 -0.14 -15.31 2.45
CA LEU A 57 -0.13 -14.38 3.59
C LEU A 57 -1.08 -14.76 4.72
N THR A 58 -2.17 -15.48 4.44
CA THR A 58 -3.07 -16.00 5.49
C THR A 58 -2.42 -17.08 6.36
N GLU A 59 -1.35 -17.70 5.88
CA GLU A 59 -0.64 -18.80 6.54
C GLU A 59 0.69 -18.34 7.14
N ILE A 60 1.04 -17.06 6.97
CA ILE A 60 2.37 -16.54 7.27
C ILE A 60 2.39 -15.70 8.56
N ALA A 61 3.33 -16.02 9.46
CA ALA A 61 3.94 -15.06 10.38
C ALA A 61 5.30 -14.65 9.79
N TYR A 62 5.29 -13.98 8.63
CA TYR A 62 6.49 -13.76 7.80
C TYR A 62 7.65 -13.16 8.58
N TRP A 63 7.35 -12.13 9.35
CA TRP A 63 8.37 -11.39 10.11
C TRP A 63 8.97 -12.18 11.28
N GLU A 64 8.28 -13.23 11.74
CA GLU A 64 8.81 -14.14 12.75
C GLU A 64 9.74 -15.16 12.08
N LYS A 65 9.26 -15.85 11.04
CA LYS A 65 10.07 -16.80 10.23
C LYS A 65 11.32 -16.14 9.63
N TYR A 66 11.21 -14.90 9.16
CA TYR A 66 12.35 -14.17 8.57
C TYR A 66 13.46 -13.88 9.58
N LYS A 67 13.11 -13.63 10.85
CA LYS A 67 14.09 -13.43 11.92
C LYS A 67 14.84 -14.73 12.22
N GLU A 68 14.13 -15.86 12.29
CA GLU A 68 14.72 -17.18 12.51
C GLU A 68 15.71 -17.63 11.43
N ILE A 69 15.53 -17.20 10.18
CA ILE A 69 16.42 -17.53 9.05
C ILE A 69 17.69 -16.66 9.03
N LYS A 70 17.65 -15.48 9.66
CA LYS A 70 18.76 -14.51 9.64
C LYS A 70 19.73 -14.64 10.82
N ASP A 71 19.39 -15.44 11.82
CA ASP A 71 20.26 -15.85 12.93
C ASP A 71 20.99 -17.17 12.61
#